data_AF-A0A7X3TZ95-F1
#
_entry.id   AF-A0A7X3TZ95-F1
#
_cell.length_a   1.000
_cell.length_b   1.000
_cell.length_c   1.000
_cell.angle_alpha   90.00
_cell.angle_beta   90.00
_cell.angle_gamma   90.00
#
_symmetry.space_group_name_H-M   'P 1'
#
loop_
_entity.id
_entity.type
_entity.pdbx_description
1 polymer ?
#
loop_
_entity_poly.entity_id
_entity_poly.type
_entity_poly.pdbx_seq_one_letter_code
_entity_poly.pdbx_strand_id
1 'polypeptide(L)'
;MTHTRTHAWLLAILFVLPLAAAAALSARQEGRTVWDGVYTEEQAVRGEAVYQDQCTFCHLDDLMGDAFATPLIADAFTLRWEGGTLGDLMIVTQVTMPAD
;
A
#
# COMPACT_ATOMS: atom_id res chain seq x y z
N MET A 1 34.41 51.64 8.28
CA MET A 1 33.62 50.96 7.23
C MET A 1 34.16 49.54 7.00
N THR A 2 33.91 48.56 7.89
CA THR A 2 34.37 47.17 7.64
C THR A 2 33.53 46.06 8.31
N HIS A 3 32.47 46.36 9.07
CA HIS A 3 31.75 45.35 9.85
C HIS A 3 30.58 44.63 9.15
N THR A 4 30.15 45.07 7.96
CA THR A 4 28.95 44.50 7.29
C THR A 4 29.21 43.28 6.40
N ARG A 5 30.48 42.95 6.11
CA ARG A 5 30.81 41.86 5.18
C ARG A 5 30.82 40.47 5.81
N THR A 6 31.00 40.33 7.12
CA THR A 6 31.09 39.02 7.81
C THR A 6 29.72 38.41 8.14
N HIS A 7 28.68 39.23 8.31
CA HIS A 7 27.32 38.75 8.61
C HIS A 7 26.56 38.27 7.36
N ALA A 8 26.96 38.71 6.16
CA ALA A 8 26.35 38.29 4.90
C ALA A 8 26.59 36.80 4.58
N TRP A 9 27.74 36.25 4.99
CA TRP A 9 28.07 34.84 4.77
C TRP A 9 27.37 33.90 5.77
N LEU A 10 27.19 34.35 7.02
CA LEU A 10 26.49 33.58 8.05
C LEU A 10 24.99 33.41 7.74
N LEU A 11 24.36 34.44 7.16
CA LEU A 11 22.95 34.39 6.75
C LEU A 11 22.73 33.51 5.51
N ALA A 12 23.70 33.44 4.58
CA ALA A 12 23.63 32.57 3.41
C ALA A 12 23.70 31.07 3.79
N ILE A 13 24.48 30.72 4.81
CA ILE A 13 24.62 29.32 5.29
C ILE A 13 23.34 28.87 6.01
N LEU A 14 22.69 29.76 6.76
CA LEU A 14 21.42 29.47 7.47
C LEU A 14 20.22 29.22 6.54
N PHE A 15 20.27 29.67 5.29
CA PHE A 15 19.17 29.49 4.33
C PHE A 15 19.41 28.35 3.32
N VAL A 16 20.66 27.96 3.06
CA VAL A 16 21.01 26.90 2.09
C VAL A 16 21.00 25.51 2.73
N LEU A 17 21.34 25.39 4.01
CA LEU A 17 21.41 24.10 4.73
C LEU A 17 20.07 23.35 4.90
N PRO A 18 18.91 24.01 5.18
CA PRO A 18 17.64 23.30 5.33
C PRO A 18 17.05 22.82 3.99
N LEU A 19 17.39 23.48 2.88
CA LEU A 19 16.84 23.16 1.56
C LEU A 19 17.44 21.86 0.98
N ALA A 20 18.73 21.61 1.22
CA ALA A 20 19.39 20.36 0.83
C ALA A 20 18.89 19.15 1.65
N ALA A 21 18.56 19.35 2.92
CA ALA A 21 18.00 18.30 3.78
C ALA A 21 16.58 17.89 3.36
N ALA A 22 15.74 18.85 2.94
CA ALA A 22 14.41 18.57 2.42
C ALA A 22 14.44 17.78 1.10
N ALA A 23 15.38 18.10 0.20
CA ALA A 23 15.55 17.38 -1.06
C ALA A 23 16.07 15.94 -0.88
N ALA A 24 16.92 15.71 0.13
CA ALA A 24 17.44 14.38 0.46
C ALA A 24 16.37 13.44 1.06
N LEU A 25 15.38 13.98 1.76
CA LEU A 25 14.28 13.19 2.33
C LEU A 25 13.28 12.71 1.26
N SER A 26 13.12 13.48 0.17
CA SER A 26 12.27 13.11 -0.97
C SER A 26 12.88 12.05 -1.88
N ALA A 27 14.19 11.79 -1.76
CA ALA A 27 14.95 11.00 -2.75
C ALA A 27 15.06 9.50 -2.43
N ARG A 28 14.39 8.99 -1.38
CA ARG A 28 14.57 7.57 -1.00
C ARG A 28 13.35 6.88 -0.39
N GLN A 29 12.18 7.08 -0.97
CA GLN A 29 11.13 6.07 -0.86
C GLN A 29 11.25 5.18 -2.09
N GLU A 30 12.14 4.18 -2.04
CA GLU A 30 11.93 2.99 -2.88
C GLU A 30 10.53 2.49 -2.52
N GLY A 31 9.58 2.73 -3.42
CA GLY A 31 8.18 2.49 -3.16
C GLY A 31 7.99 0.99 -2.99
N ARG A 32 7.75 0.54 -1.76
CA ARG A 32 7.28 -0.82 -1.50
C ARG A 32 6.08 -1.08 -2.39
N THR A 33 6.16 -2.16 -3.15
CA THR A 33 5.10 -2.69 -3.99
C THR A 33 4.33 -3.75 -3.23
N VAL A 34 3.17 -4.16 -3.76
CA VAL A 34 2.42 -5.30 -3.20
C VAL A 34 3.23 -6.61 -3.22
N TRP A 35 4.20 -6.73 -4.13
CA TRP A 35 5.09 -7.88 -4.22
C TRP A 35 6.09 -7.98 -3.07
N ASP A 36 6.35 -6.86 -2.37
CA ASP A 36 7.25 -6.83 -1.20
C ASP A 36 6.57 -7.33 0.09
N GLY A 37 5.32 -7.77 0.00
CA GLY A 37 4.50 -8.08 1.17
C GLY A 37 4.12 -6.80 1.91
N VAL A 38 2.88 -6.35 1.73
CA VAL A 38 2.37 -5.10 2.36
C VAL A 38 1.59 -5.34 3.65
N TYR A 39 1.47 -6.60 4.08
CA TYR A 39 0.78 -7.00 5.31
C TYR A 39 1.68 -7.86 6.22
N THR A 40 1.39 -7.89 7.52
CA THR A 40 2.05 -8.74 8.51
C THR A 40 1.28 -10.06 8.70
N GLU A 41 1.94 -11.08 9.23
CA GLU A 41 1.29 -12.35 9.55
C GLU A 41 0.09 -12.15 10.49
N GLU A 42 0.20 -11.27 11.48
CA GLU A 42 -0.92 -10.98 12.39
C GLU A 42 -2.09 -10.30 11.66
N GLN A 43 -1.83 -9.54 10.59
CA GLN A 43 -2.89 -9.00 9.72
C GLN A 43 -3.57 -10.13 8.93
N ALA A 44 -2.81 -11.10 8.42
CA ALA A 44 -3.34 -12.27 7.73
C ALA A 44 -4.28 -13.08 8.65
N VAL A 45 -3.83 -13.41 9.86
CA VAL A 45 -4.62 -14.16 10.86
C VAL A 45 -5.92 -13.41 11.23
N ARG A 46 -5.87 -12.09 11.38
CA ARG A 46 -7.09 -11.30 11.61
C ARG A 46 -8.03 -11.33 10.40
N GLY A 47 -7.47 -11.28 9.19
CA GLY A 47 -8.23 -11.38 7.93
C GLY A 47 -8.89 -12.75 7.76
N GLU A 48 -8.21 -13.83 8.13
CA GLU A 48 -8.74 -15.19 8.09
C GLU A 48 -10.02 -15.33 8.94
N ALA A 49 -10.03 -14.78 10.16
CA ALA A 49 -11.23 -14.83 11.01
C ALA A 49 -12.44 -14.12 10.36
N VAL A 50 -12.21 -13.00 9.68
CA VAL A 50 -13.27 -12.29 8.93
C VAL A 50 -13.70 -13.08 7.70
N TYR A 51 -12.73 -13.68 6.98
CA TYR A 51 -13.01 -14.51 5.82
C TYR A 51 -13.94 -15.68 6.16
N GLN A 52 -13.63 -16.37 7.26
CA GLN A 52 -14.41 -17.50 7.77
C GLN A 52 -15.86 -17.12 8.09
N ASP A 53 -16.09 -15.93 8.63
CA ASP A 53 -17.41 -15.45 9.04
C ASP A 53 -18.23 -14.88 7.87
N GLN A 54 -17.59 -14.20 6.92
CA GLN A 54 -18.29 -13.35 5.94
C GLN A 54 -18.12 -13.78 4.48
N CYS A 55 -17.11 -14.58 4.15
CA CYS A 55 -16.70 -14.81 2.76
C CYS A 55 -16.87 -16.27 2.32
N THR A 56 -16.75 -17.23 3.25
CA THR A 56 -16.78 -18.68 2.97
C THR A 56 -18.08 -19.14 2.33
N PHE A 57 -19.20 -18.46 2.60
CA PHE A 57 -20.50 -18.79 2.01
C PHE A 57 -20.46 -18.83 0.47
N CYS A 58 -19.70 -17.93 -0.16
CA CYS A 58 -19.54 -17.89 -1.61
C CYS A 58 -18.15 -18.37 -2.06
N HIS A 59 -17.09 -17.98 -1.35
CA HIS A 59 -15.71 -18.22 -1.79
C HIS A 59 -15.09 -19.52 -1.27
N LEU A 60 -15.83 -20.29 -0.44
CA LEU A 60 -15.47 -21.58 0.14
C LEU A 60 -14.23 -21.57 1.05
N ASP A 61 -14.12 -22.57 1.93
CA ASP A 61 -13.02 -22.67 2.91
C ASP A 61 -11.63 -22.82 2.26
N ASP A 62 -11.57 -23.38 1.05
CA ASP A 62 -10.35 -23.63 0.30
C ASP A 62 -10.00 -22.50 -0.68
N LEU A 63 -10.75 -21.38 -0.65
CA LEU A 63 -10.58 -20.21 -1.51
C LEU A 63 -10.82 -20.49 -3.00
N MET A 64 -11.37 -21.65 -3.37
CA MET A 64 -11.64 -22.01 -4.77
C MET A 64 -12.89 -21.32 -5.31
N GLY A 65 -13.81 -20.88 -4.44
CA GLY A 65 -15.13 -20.42 -4.85
C GLY A 65 -15.96 -21.49 -5.56
N ASP A 66 -17.12 -21.10 -6.07
CA ASP A 66 -18.04 -21.98 -6.78
C ASP A 66 -18.72 -21.28 -7.99
N ALA A 67 -19.92 -21.70 -8.36
CA ALA A 67 -20.68 -21.07 -9.45
C ALA A 67 -21.03 -19.59 -9.19
N PHE A 68 -21.03 -19.15 -7.93
CA PHE A 68 -21.43 -17.81 -7.50
C PHE A 68 -20.24 -16.88 -7.24
N ALA A 69 -19.04 -17.42 -7.05
CA ALA A 69 -17.86 -16.64 -6.69
C ALA A 69 -16.57 -17.16 -7.34
N THR A 70 -15.71 -16.23 -7.75
CA THR A 70 -14.42 -16.58 -8.36
C THR A 70 -13.42 -17.14 -7.35
N PRO A 71 -12.48 -18.00 -7.77
CA PRO A 71 -11.35 -18.41 -6.94
C PRO A 71 -10.51 -17.21 -6.49
N LEU A 72 -10.07 -17.24 -5.23
CA LEU A 72 -9.25 -16.20 -4.62
C LEU A 72 -7.76 -16.59 -4.52
N ILE A 73 -7.38 -17.71 -5.15
CA ILE A 73 -6.00 -18.20 -5.21
C ILE A 73 -5.64 -18.69 -6.62
N ALA A 74 -4.35 -19.01 -6.78
CA ALA A 74 -3.76 -19.48 -8.03
C ALA A 74 -3.94 -18.49 -9.21
N ASP A 75 -3.81 -19.01 -10.43
CA ASP A 75 -3.75 -18.20 -11.66
C ASP A 75 -5.04 -17.40 -11.91
N ALA A 76 -6.19 -17.92 -11.51
CA ALA A 76 -7.47 -17.24 -11.68
C ALA A 76 -7.49 -15.88 -10.95
N PHE A 77 -6.97 -15.84 -9.74
CA PHE A 77 -6.85 -14.59 -8.98
C PHE A 77 -5.83 -13.65 -9.63
N THR A 78 -4.64 -14.15 -9.97
CA THR A 78 -3.58 -13.33 -10.58
C THR A 78 -4.03 -12.72 -11.90
N LEU A 79 -4.61 -13.51 -12.81
CA LEU A 79 -5.09 -13.04 -14.11
C LEU A 79 -6.22 -12.00 -13.98
N ARG A 80 -7.01 -12.07 -12.91
CA ARG A 80 -8.07 -11.07 -12.68
C ARG A 80 -7.51 -9.73 -12.19
N TRP A 81 -6.40 -9.73 -11.46
CA TRP A 81 -5.89 -8.54 -10.77
C TRP A 81 -4.55 -8.02 -11.31
N GLU A 82 -3.91 -8.74 -12.22
CA GLU A 82 -2.68 -8.30 -12.87
C GLU A 82 -2.87 -6.97 -13.60
N GLY A 83 -1.86 -6.09 -13.49
CA GLY A 83 -1.92 -4.74 -14.06
C GLY A 83 -2.81 -3.74 -13.31
N GLY A 84 -3.56 -4.18 -12.28
CA GLY A 84 -4.37 -3.34 -11.41
C GLY A 84 -3.65 -2.92 -10.12
N THR A 85 -4.38 -2.22 -9.26
CA THR A 85 -3.94 -1.80 -7.93
C THR A 85 -4.65 -2.62 -6.84
N LEU A 86 -4.06 -2.67 -5.63
CA LEU A 86 -4.76 -3.22 -4.46
C LEU A 86 -6.05 -2.46 -4.15
N GLY A 87 -6.11 -1.17 -4.51
CA GLY A 87 -7.31 -0.35 -4.35
C GLY A 87 -8.48 -0.85 -5.21
N ASP A 88 -8.21 -1.33 -6.43
CA ASP A 88 -9.24 -1.87 -7.31
C ASP A 88 -9.87 -3.13 -6.73
N LEU A 89 -9.05 -4.02 -6.15
CA LEU A 89 -9.54 -5.18 -5.42
C LEU A 89 -10.42 -4.77 -4.24
N MET A 90 -9.95 -3.81 -3.42
CA MET A 90 -10.71 -3.36 -2.26
C MET A 90 -12.07 -2.75 -2.64
N ILE A 91 -12.11 -1.96 -3.72
CA ILE A 91 -13.35 -1.35 -4.21
C ILE A 91 -14.36 -2.43 -4.62
N VAL A 92 -13.93 -3.44 -5.38
CA VAL A 92 -14.81 -4.55 -5.76
C VAL A 92 -15.32 -5.28 -4.53
N THR A 93 -14.44 -5.64 -3.59
CA THR A 93 -14.84 -6.29 -2.34
C THR A 93 -15.87 -5.46 -1.57
N GLN A 94 -15.67 -4.15 -1.40
CA GLN A 94 -16.60 -3.30 -0.64
C GLN A 94 -17.95 -3.09 -1.34
N VAL A 95 -17.97 -3.05 -2.66
CA VAL A 95 -19.16 -2.65 -3.43
C VAL A 95 -20.03 -3.86 -3.79
N THR A 96 -19.44 -5.04 -3.92
CA THR A 96 -20.16 -6.25 -4.38
C THR A 96 -20.20 -7.37 -3.36
N MET A 97 -19.60 -7.20 -2.17
CA MET A 97 -19.55 -8.23 -1.12
C MET A 97 -19.77 -7.61 0.27
N PRO A 98 -20.34 -8.38 1.22
CA PRO A 98 -21.05 -9.64 1.00
C PRO A 98 -22.30 -9.42 0.14
N ALA A 99 -22.75 -10.45 -0.57
CA ALA A 99 -24.07 -10.42 -1.20
C ALA A 99 -25.14 -10.36 -0.10
N ASP A 100 -26.16 -9.54 -0.32
CA ASP A 100 -27.29 -9.26 0.56
C ASP A 100 -28.23 -10.46 0.80
#